data_AF-A0A3D3G7Z0-F1
#
_entry.id   AF-A0A3D3G7Z0-F1
#
_cell.length_a   1.000
_cell.length_b   1.000
_cell.length_c   1.000
_cell.angle_alpha   90.00
_cell.angle_beta   90.00
_cell.angle_gamma   90.00
#
_symmetry.space_group_name_H-M   'P 1'
#
loop_
_entity.id
_entity.type
_entity.pdbx_description
1 polymer ?
#
loop_
_entity_poly.entity_id
_entity_poly.type
_entity_poly.pdbx_seq_one_letter_code
_entity_poly.pdbx_strand_id
1 'polypeptide(L)'
;MTPEDYMQQAIEEAELSVKEGNGPFAVVVVNSEGKVVWKDHDRQKERMDPTAHGEINAIRSLCKKLNTMSLKGYTFYTTSEPCPTCLTGMIKAQVSANFYGAKTELTASLPLPAEMIASYSKKYPIKVISGILANKCLAQRNRYLHN
;
A
#
# COMPACT_ATOMS: atom_id res chain seq x y z
N MET A 1 -11.88 9.49 11.60
CA MET A 1 -12.10 8.48 10.55
C MET A 1 -11.56 7.15 11.04
N THR A 2 -12.23 6.06 10.71
CA THR A 2 -11.85 4.68 11.10
C THR A 2 -10.89 4.07 10.08
N PRO A 3 -10.22 2.94 10.39
CA PRO A 3 -9.47 2.17 9.40
C PRO A 3 -10.28 1.84 8.14
N GLU A 4 -11.56 1.53 8.29
CA GLU A 4 -12.48 1.22 7.20
C GLU A 4 -12.73 2.45 6.31
N ASP A 5 -12.86 3.66 6.87
CA ASP A 5 -13.02 4.88 6.10
C ASP A 5 -11.80 5.17 5.20
N TYR A 6 -10.59 4.93 5.70
CA TYR A 6 -9.36 5.09 4.91
C TYR A 6 -9.23 4.01 3.85
N MET A 7 -9.58 2.76 4.18
CA MET A 7 -9.54 1.66 3.22
C MET A 7 -10.59 1.83 2.12
N GLN A 8 -11.76 2.37 2.43
CA GLN A 8 -12.77 2.70 1.41
C GLN A 8 -12.23 3.73 0.40
N GLN A 9 -11.50 4.74 0.87
CA GLN A 9 -10.80 5.67 -0.02
C GLN A 9 -9.68 5.01 -0.84
N ALA A 10 -8.98 4.01 -0.28
CA ALA A 10 -7.97 3.26 -1.02
C ALA A 10 -8.62 2.41 -2.13
N ILE A 11 -9.81 1.83 -1.88
CA ILE A 11 -10.59 1.13 -2.89
C ILE A 11 -10.99 2.10 -4.02
N GLU A 12 -11.47 3.30 -3.70
CA GLU A 12 -11.81 4.33 -4.71
C GLU A 12 -10.59 4.71 -5.57
N GLU A 13 -9.42 4.87 -4.94
CA GLU A 13 -8.17 5.15 -5.64
C GLU A 13 -7.74 3.98 -6.56
N ALA A 14 -7.96 2.74 -6.13
CA ALA A 14 -7.69 1.55 -6.95
C ALA A 14 -8.64 1.45 -8.15
N GLU A 15 -9.89 1.91 -8.02
CA GLU A 15 -10.81 2.03 -9.16
C GLU A 15 -10.34 3.11 -10.15
N LEU A 16 -9.76 4.21 -9.67
CA LEU A 16 -9.15 5.23 -10.52
C LEU A 16 -7.95 4.67 -11.28
N SER A 17 -7.07 3.94 -10.61
CA SER A 17 -5.93 3.25 -11.22
C SER A 17 -6.31 2.43 -12.46
N VAL A 18 -7.40 1.66 -12.34
CA VAL A 18 -7.92 0.84 -13.44
C VAL A 18 -8.46 1.71 -14.58
N LYS A 19 -9.18 2.80 -14.26
CA LYS A 19 -9.65 3.76 -15.27
C LYS A 19 -8.50 4.44 -16.01
N GLU A 20 -7.34 4.60 -15.36
CA GLU A 20 -6.09 5.10 -15.95
C GLU A 20 -5.31 4.00 -16.71
N GLY A 21 -5.80 2.75 -16.76
CA GLY A 21 -5.18 1.64 -17.49
C GLY A 21 -4.10 0.87 -16.71
N ASN A 22 -3.94 1.16 -15.42
CA ASN A 22 -2.98 0.51 -14.53
C ASN A 22 -3.62 -0.66 -13.73
N GLY A 23 -2.83 -1.30 -12.86
CA GLY A 23 -3.30 -2.40 -12.00
C GLY A 23 -4.30 -1.95 -10.93
N PRO A 24 -5.14 -2.86 -10.40
CA PRO A 24 -6.20 -2.54 -9.42
C PRO A 24 -5.69 -2.38 -7.98
N PHE A 25 -4.58 -1.68 -7.79
CA PHE A 25 -3.91 -1.54 -6.50
C PHE A 25 -3.70 -0.08 -6.14
N ALA A 26 -3.91 0.26 -4.87
CA ALA A 26 -3.71 1.62 -4.39
C ALA A 26 -3.32 1.68 -2.91
N VAL A 27 -2.84 2.86 -2.53
CA VAL A 27 -2.46 3.22 -1.17
C VAL A 27 -3.05 4.59 -0.79
N VAL A 28 -3.50 4.68 0.46
CA VAL A 28 -3.81 5.94 1.13
C VAL A 28 -2.86 6.12 2.30
N VAL A 29 -2.24 7.29 2.43
CA VAL A 29 -1.31 7.60 3.53
C VAL A 29 -1.96 8.58 4.50
N VAL A 30 -1.95 8.18 5.77
CA VAL A 30 -2.51 8.94 6.89
C VAL A 30 -1.38 9.37 7.83
N ASN A 31 -1.37 10.64 8.25
CA ASN A 31 -0.38 11.15 9.21
C ASN A 31 -0.78 10.83 10.67
N SER A 32 0.04 11.24 11.62
CA SER A 32 -0.18 11.00 13.05
C SER A 32 -1.43 11.70 13.63
N GLU A 33 -1.99 12.68 12.92
CA GLU A 33 -3.20 13.41 13.31
C GLU A 33 -4.48 12.75 12.76
N GLY A 34 -4.35 11.63 12.02
CA GLY A 34 -5.49 10.98 11.38
C GLY A 34 -5.95 11.68 10.09
N LYS A 35 -5.11 12.51 9.48
CA LYS A 35 -5.42 13.17 8.21
C LYS A 35 -4.85 12.39 7.04
N VAL A 36 -5.66 12.16 6.01
CA VAL A 36 -5.18 11.69 4.71
C VAL A 36 -4.30 12.77 4.08
N VAL A 37 -3.03 12.48 3.87
CA VAL A 37 -2.04 13.42 3.32
C VAL A 37 -1.57 13.05 1.91
N TRP A 38 -1.83 11.81 1.48
CA TRP A 38 -1.46 11.31 0.16
C TRP A 38 -2.40 10.17 -0.26
N LYS A 39 -2.63 10.06 -1.56
CA LYS A 39 -3.22 8.91 -2.24
C LYS A 39 -2.35 8.61 -3.47
N ASP A 40 -2.13 7.35 -3.74
CA ASP A 40 -1.39 6.92 -4.94
C ASP A 40 -1.84 5.52 -5.34
N HIS A 41 -1.48 5.12 -6.55
CA HIS A 41 -1.85 3.81 -7.08
C HIS A 41 -0.76 3.21 -7.97
N ASP A 42 -1.00 1.99 -8.43
CA ASP A 42 -0.12 1.31 -9.38
C ASP A 42 0.09 2.17 -10.64
N ARG A 43 1.33 2.38 -11.03
CA ARG A 43 1.67 3.12 -12.27
C ARG A 43 2.72 2.38 -13.08
N GLN A 44 2.79 1.05 -12.95
CA GLN A 44 3.81 0.25 -13.61
C GLN A 44 3.75 0.39 -15.12
N LYS A 45 2.55 0.25 -15.71
CA LYS A 45 2.32 0.36 -17.15
C LYS A 45 2.50 1.80 -17.62
N GLU A 46 1.92 2.76 -16.90
CA GLU A 46 2.05 4.18 -17.22
C GLU A 46 3.52 4.65 -17.28
N ARG A 47 4.35 4.20 -16.32
CA ARG A 47 5.74 4.66 -16.17
C ARG A 47 6.77 3.72 -16.77
N MET A 48 6.36 2.58 -17.31
CA MET A 48 7.26 1.49 -17.73
C MET A 48 8.28 1.13 -16.65
N ASP A 49 7.84 1.12 -15.38
CA ASP A 49 8.68 0.90 -14.19
C ASP A 49 8.04 -0.20 -13.32
N PRO A 50 8.63 -1.41 -13.26
CA PRO A 50 8.06 -2.53 -12.49
C PRO A 50 8.08 -2.29 -10.97
N THR A 51 8.69 -1.20 -10.50
CA THR A 51 8.70 -0.82 -9.08
C THR A 51 7.70 0.29 -8.76
N ALA A 52 7.00 0.84 -9.76
CA ALA A 52 6.06 1.96 -9.59
C ALA A 52 4.70 1.54 -8.98
N HIS A 53 4.75 0.73 -7.93
CA HIS A 53 3.61 0.43 -7.08
C HIS A 53 3.21 1.67 -6.25
N GLY A 54 1.94 1.77 -5.89
CA GLY A 54 1.41 2.90 -5.13
C GLY A 54 2.21 3.20 -3.86
N GLU A 55 2.60 2.18 -3.09
CA GLU A 55 3.36 2.34 -1.85
C GLU A 55 4.75 2.96 -2.09
N ILE A 56 5.44 2.52 -3.14
CA ILE A 56 6.76 3.04 -3.51
C ILE A 56 6.63 4.46 -4.07
N ASN A 57 5.62 4.71 -4.90
CA ASN A 57 5.32 6.04 -5.44
C ASN A 57 5.02 7.04 -4.30
N ALA A 58 4.22 6.62 -3.31
CA ALA A 58 3.89 7.42 -2.14
C ALA A 58 5.13 7.74 -1.29
N ILE A 59 6.01 6.76 -1.03
CA ILE A 59 7.27 6.99 -0.32
C ILE A 59 8.12 8.02 -1.05
N ARG A 60 8.37 7.83 -2.36
CA ARG A 60 9.20 8.73 -3.17
C ARG A 60 8.65 10.16 -3.14
N SER A 61 7.34 10.31 -3.30
CA SER A 61 6.68 11.61 -3.37
C SER A 61 6.65 12.32 -2.02
N LEU A 62 6.29 11.62 -0.94
CA LEU A 62 6.22 12.19 0.40
C LEU A 62 7.60 12.53 0.95
N CYS A 63 8.59 11.64 0.83
CA CYS A 63 9.96 11.91 1.26
C CYS A 63 10.53 13.15 0.56
N LYS A 64 10.32 13.29 -0.75
CA LYS A 64 10.73 14.48 -1.50
C LYS A 64 9.98 15.74 -1.05
N LYS A 65 8.65 15.67 -0.92
CA LYS A 65 7.81 16.81 -0.51
C LYS A 65 8.15 17.33 0.90
N LEU A 66 8.46 16.42 1.82
CA LEU A 66 8.78 16.73 3.22
C LEU A 66 10.29 16.95 3.45
N ASN A 67 11.12 16.77 2.41
CA ASN A 67 12.57 16.79 2.48
C ASN A 67 13.13 15.91 3.63
N THR A 68 12.63 14.67 3.69
CA THR A 68 12.96 13.70 4.74
C THR A 68 13.14 12.30 4.15
N MET A 69 13.88 11.46 4.86
CA MET A 69 13.98 10.03 4.59
C MET A 69 13.05 9.20 5.50
N SER A 70 12.41 9.82 6.50
CA SER A 70 11.62 9.16 7.52
C SER A 70 10.15 9.60 7.46
N LEU A 71 9.28 8.62 7.37
CA LEU A 71 7.82 8.70 7.45
C LEU A 71 7.33 8.09 8.78
N LYS A 72 8.11 8.25 9.85
CA LYS A 72 7.67 7.89 11.20
C LYS A 72 6.41 8.69 11.57
N GLY A 73 5.43 8.02 12.17
CA GLY A 73 4.11 8.56 12.47
C GLY A 73 3.09 8.42 11.34
N TYR A 74 3.50 7.99 10.13
CA TYR A 74 2.58 7.76 9.02
C TYR A 74 2.11 6.31 8.98
N THR A 75 0.86 6.12 8.57
CA THR A 75 0.20 4.83 8.37
C THR A 75 -0.24 4.69 6.92
N PHE A 76 0.08 3.55 6.31
CA PHE A 76 -0.26 3.24 4.92
C PHE A 76 -1.43 2.27 4.89
N TYR A 77 -2.49 2.61 4.17
CA TYR A 77 -3.66 1.77 3.93
C TYR A 77 -3.61 1.24 2.50
N THR A 78 -3.40 -0.05 2.30
CA THR A 78 -3.21 -0.67 0.98
C THR A 78 -4.35 -1.63 0.65
N THR A 79 -4.90 -1.57 -0.57
CA THR A 79 -6.02 -2.45 -0.94
C THR A 79 -5.65 -3.93 -0.96
N SER A 80 -4.38 -4.23 -1.25
CA SER A 80 -3.80 -5.57 -1.17
C SER A 80 -2.69 -5.60 -0.12
N GLU A 81 -2.41 -6.79 0.40
CA GLU A 81 -1.21 -7.08 1.19
C GLU A 81 0.03 -6.60 0.42
N PRO A 82 0.91 -5.82 1.06
CA PRO A 82 2.05 -5.23 0.35
C PRO A 82 3.05 -6.32 -0.04
N CYS A 83 3.53 -6.27 -1.28
CA CYS A 83 4.56 -7.19 -1.74
C CYS A 83 5.89 -6.95 -0.99
N PRO A 84 6.86 -7.88 -1.08
CA PRO A 84 8.12 -7.77 -0.34
C PRO A 84 8.92 -6.49 -0.65
N THR A 85 8.89 -6.02 -1.89
CA THR A 85 9.50 -4.75 -2.30
C THR A 85 8.84 -3.56 -1.59
N CYS A 86 7.51 -3.49 -1.61
CA CYS A 86 6.75 -2.40 -1.00
C CYS A 86 6.95 -2.35 0.52
N LEU A 87 6.87 -3.50 1.19
CA LEU A 87 7.04 -3.55 2.64
C LEU A 87 8.48 -3.22 3.06
N THR A 88 9.49 -3.70 2.31
CA THR A 88 10.88 -3.31 2.56
C THR A 88 11.09 -1.82 2.35
N GLY A 89 10.47 -1.23 1.32
CA GLY A 89 10.45 0.22 1.09
C GLY A 89 9.87 0.98 2.28
N MET A 90 8.69 0.56 2.77
CA MET A 90 8.04 1.13 3.96
C MET A 90 8.94 1.04 5.20
N ILE A 91 9.59 -0.10 5.43
CA ILE A 91 10.56 -0.30 6.52
C ILE A 91 11.73 0.67 6.41
N LYS A 92 12.34 0.82 5.23
CA LYS A 92 13.47 1.75 5.02
C LYS A 92 13.07 3.21 5.19
N ALA A 93 11.84 3.54 4.83
CA ALA A 93 11.23 4.85 5.07
C ALA A 93 10.70 5.02 6.51
N GLN A 94 10.85 4.03 7.39
CA GLN A 94 10.39 4.09 8.80
C GLN A 94 8.89 4.35 8.96
N VAL A 95 8.08 3.91 8.00
CA VAL A 95 6.61 3.94 8.10
C VAL A 95 6.20 3.17 9.35
N SER A 96 5.30 3.75 10.15
CA SER A 96 4.97 3.19 11.47
C SER A 96 4.00 2.03 11.39
N ALA A 97 3.06 2.07 10.45
CA ALA A 97 2.13 0.98 10.25
C ALA A 97 1.68 0.82 8.79
N ASN A 98 1.41 -0.42 8.40
CA ASN A 98 0.64 -0.76 7.21
C ASN A 98 -0.63 -1.52 7.63
N PHE A 99 -1.76 -1.07 7.11
CA PHE A 99 -3.05 -1.73 7.22
C PHE A 99 -3.45 -2.16 5.81
N TYR A 100 -3.76 -3.43 5.62
CA TYR A 100 -4.12 -3.92 4.29
C TYR A 100 -5.44 -4.67 4.26
N GLY A 101 -6.06 -4.67 3.08
CA GLY A 101 -7.34 -5.33 2.83
C GLY A 101 -7.19 -6.80 2.42
N ALA A 102 -7.13 -7.05 1.12
CA ALA A 102 -7.08 -8.39 0.57
C ALA A 102 -5.69 -9.02 0.73
N LYS A 103 -5.63 -10.30 1.10
CA LYS A 103 -4.36 -11.05 1.14
C LYS A 103 -3.80 -11.32 -0.26
N THR A 104 -2.48 -11.46 -0.33
CA THR A 104 -1.77 -11.90 -1.53
C THR A 104 -2.14 -13.35 -1.84
N GLU A 105 -2.28 -13.67 -3.12
CA GLU A 105 -2.55 -15.03 -3.58
C GLU A 105 -1.26 -15.86 -3.61
N LEU A 106 -1.40 -17.18 -3.42
CA LEU A 106 -0.25 -18.10 -3.47
C LEU A 106 0.44 -18.13 -4.84
N THR A 107 -0.23 -17.63 -5.88
CA THR A 107 0.27 -17.51 -7.26
C THR A 107 1.13 -16.27 -7.50
N ALA A 108 1.25 -15.36 -6.52
CA ALA A 108 2.11 -14.19 -6.65
C ALA A 108 3.58 -14.61 -6.86
N SER A 109 4.35 -13.79 -7.58
CA SER A 109 5.75 -14.11 -7.94
C SER A 109 6.65 -14.34 -6.72
N LEU A 110 6.32 -13.74 -5.57
CA LEU A 110 7.00 -13.96 -4.30
C LEU A 110 5.97 -13.91 -3.16
N PRO A 111 5.28 -15.02 -2.84
CA PRO A 111 4.15 -15.06 -1.92
C PRO A 111 4.63 -15.12 -0.46
N LEU A 112 5.48 -14.17 -0.08
CA LEU A 112 5.96 -14.01 1.29
C LEU A 112 4.98 -13.14 2.08
N PRO A 113 4.42 -13.64 3.20
CA PRO A 113 3.47 -12.85 4.00
C PRO A 113 4.09 -11.56 4.54
N ALA A 114 3.32 -10.48 4.54
CA ALA A 114 3.78 -9.18 5.01
C ALA A 114 4.16 -9.23 6.50
N GLU A 115 3.39 -9.95 7.32
CA GLU A 115 3.70 -10.12 8.75
C GLU A 115 5.03 -10.86 8.97
N MET A 116 5.35 -11.83 8.09
CA MET A 116 6.63 -12.54 8.15
C MET A 116 7.80 -11.58 7.91
N ILE A 117 7.74 -10.78 6.83
CA ILE A 117 8.80 -9.82 6.51
C ILE A 117 8.93 -8.76 7.62
N ALA A 118 7.80 -8.25 8.14
CA ALA A 118 7.79 -7.30 9.25
C ALA A 118 8.47 -7.88 10.51
N SER A 119 8.30 -9.17 10.79
CA SER A 119 8.90 -9.84 11.95
C SER A 119 10.44 -9.83 11.94
N TYR A 120 11.06 -9.79 10.76
CA TYR A 120 12.51 -9.68 10.57
C TYR A 120 13.03 -8.24 10.69
N SER A 121 12.16 -7.23 10.69
CA SER A 121 12.57 -5.83 10.80
C SER A 121 12.87 -5.41 12.24
N LYS A 122 14.14 -5.53 12.67
CA LYS A 122 14.57 -5.14 14.03
C LYS A 122 14.96 -3.68 14.16
N LYS A 123 15.66 -3.12 13.17
CA LYS A 123 16.16 -1.73 13.23
C LYS A 123 15.05 -0.69 13.09
N TYR A 124 14.11 -0.94 12.18
CA TYR A 124 12.98 -0.05 11.88
C TYR A 124 11.68 -0.86 11.90
N PRO A 125 11.12 -1.16 13.09
CA PRO A 125 9.93 -1.97 13.21
C PRO A 125 8.74 -1.30 12.54
N ILE A 126 7.87 -2.09 11.91
CA ILE A 126 6.62 -1.66 11.30
C ILE A 126 5.49 -2.54 11.82
N LYS A 127 4.36 -1.93 12.19
CA LYS A 127 3.15 -2.67 12.54
C LYS A 127 2.41 -3.05 11.26
N VAL A 128 2.09 -4.33 11.10
CA VAL A 128 1.29 -4.83 9.96
C VAL A 128 -0.04 -5.36 10.49
N ILE A 129 -1.15 -4.87 9.93
CA ILE A 129 -2.51 -5.28 10.30
C ILE A 129 -3.26 -5.64 9.04
N SER A 130 -3.88 -6.80 9.05
CA SER A 130 -4.60 -7.36 7.92
C SER A 130 -6.11 -7.28 8.09
N GLY A 131 -6.84 -7.47 7.00
CA GLY A 131 -8.27 -7.76 7.06
C GLY A 131 -9.20 -6.55 6.94
N ILE A 132 -8.68 -5.33 6.75
CA ILE A 132 -9.52 -4.13 6.72
C ILE A 132 -10.35 -4.12 5.44
N LEU A 133 -11.67 -4.27 5.57
CA LEU A 133 -12.58 -4.43 4.42
C LEU A 133 -12.13 -5.52 3.42
N ALA A 134 -11.48 -6.58 3.89
CA ALA A 134 -10.82 -7.58 3.03
C ALA A 134 -11.69 -8.12 1.89
N ASN A 135 -12.96 -8.43 2.18
CA ASN A 135 -13.90 -8.93 1.17
C ASN A 135 -14.18 -7.91 0.07
N LYS A 136 -14.29 -6.62 0.41
CA LYS A 136 -14.50 -5.55 -0.57
C LYS A 136 -13.24 -5.32 -1.41
N CYS A 137 -12.07 -5.32 -0.78
CA CYS A 137 -10.80 -5.20 -1.49
C CYS A 137 -10.59 -6.37 -2.45
N LEU A 138 -10.89 -7.60 -2.01
CA LEU A 138 -10.78 -8.79 -2.86
C LEU A 138 -11.78 -8.74 -4.02
N ALA A 139 -13.03 -8.35 -3.77
CA ALA A 139 -14.03 -8.17 -4.81
C ALA A 139 -13.65 -7.07 -5.81
N GLN A 140 -13.02 -5.97 -5.37
CA GLN A 140 -12.49 -4.95 -6.26
C GLN A 140 -11.34 -5.48 -7.11
N ARG A 141 -10.37 -6.16 -6.50
CA ARG A 141 -9.22 -6.73 -7.21
C ARG A 141 -9.65 -7.76 -8.27
N ASN A 142 -10.55 -8.68 -7.92
CA ASN A 142 -10.97 -9.78 -8.79
C ASN A 142 -11.83 -9.32 -9.98
N ARG A 143 -12.43 -8.13 -9.91
CA ARG A 143 -13.11 -7.53 -11.08
C ARG A 143 -12.15 -7.23 -12.24
N TYR A 144 -10.86 -7.08 -11.97
CA TYR A 144 -9.89 -6.54 -12.94
C TYR A 144 -8.65 -7.40 -13.16
N LEU A 145 -8.30 -8.33 -12.25
CA LEU A 145 -7.13 -9.22 -12.43
C LEU A 145 -7.37 -10.41 -13.40
N HIS A 146 -8.61 -10.67 -13.81
CA HIS A 146 -8.96 -11.82 -14.67
C HIS A 146 -9.29 -11.44 -16.13
N ASN A 147 -8.97 -10.22 -16.55
CA ASN A 147 -9.14 -9.75 -17.93
C ASN A 147 -7.80 -9.59 -18.64
#